data_AF-A0A7J3NQC1-F1
#
_entry.id   AF-A0A7J3NQC1-F1
#
_cell.length_a   1.000
_cell.length_b   1.000
_cell.length_c   1.000
_cell.angle_alpha   90.00
_cell.angle_beta   90.00
_cell.angle_gamma   90.00
#
_symmetry.space_group_name_H-M   'P 1'
#
loop_
_entity.id
_entity.type
_entity.pdbx_description
1 polymer ?
#
loop_
_entity_poly.entity_id
_entity_poly.type
_entity_poly.pdbx_seq_one_letter_code
_entity_poly.pdbx_strand_id
1 'polypeptide(L)'
;MSFDEKKRGFKFGVEDDVNSSFLHEDFDEMEEITVLELEELADALRFLLELEPHTCPRRGVDIPCILCEDPCSSANYQEVESKLGKGRRTINSSIISLKFEKRDEIEKYLIRKLVRELARKKLNVIEPEEEYDVGFLFTHEDRWRTDEIIAFIVGLFDKVKVMMPEAKSLINSWIRKKAEEIERREMLKKEKH
;
A
#
# COMPACT_ATOMS: atom_id res chain seq x y z
N MET A 1 12.43 18.04 -76.65
CA MET A 1 11.43 18.81 -75.89
C MET A 1 10.64 17.83 -75.03
N SER A 2 10.28 18.22 -73.82
CA SER A 2 9.66 17.43 -72.73
C SER A 2 10.63 16.71 -71.78
N PHE A 3 10.97 17.38 -70.68
CA PHE A 3 11.21 16.75 -69.37
C PHE A 3 10.61 17.68 -68.30
N ASP A 4 9.48 17.23 -67.73
CA ASP A 4 8.79 17.86 -66.60
C ASP A 4 9.45 17.41 -65.29
N GLU A 5 10.16 18.31 -64.61
CA GLU A 5 10.66 18.09 -63.25
C GLU A 5 9.58 18.47 -62.22
N LYS A 6 8.80 17.48 -61.79
CA LYS A 6 7.94 17.60 -60.59
C LYS A 6 8.80 17.66 -59.33
N LYS A 7 9.08 18.87 -58.83
CA LYS A 7 9.51 19.08 -57.44
C LYS A 7 8.35 18.75 -56.50
N ARG A 8 8.43 17.58 -55.84
CA ARG A 8 7.56 17.20 -54.72
C ARG A 8 7.88 18.09 -53.53
N GLY A 9 6.95 18.97 -53.16
CA GLY A 9 6.95 19.62 -51.86
C GLY A 9 6.72 18.59 -50.76
N PHE A 10 7.68 18.43 -49.86
CA PHE A 10 7.50 17.68 -48.62
C PHE A 10 6.67 18.55 -47.67
N LYS A 11 5.37 18.26 -47.54
CA LYS A 11 4.54 18.76 -46.45
C LYS A 11 4.78 17.87 -45.24
N PHE A 12 5.32 18.40 -44.16
CA PHE A 12 5.16 17.79 -42.84
C PHE A 12 3.70 17.99 -42.44
N GLY A 13 2.85 17.01 -42.77
CA GLY A 13 1.64 16.77 -42.00
C GLY A 13 2.08 16.07 -40.73
N VAL A 14 2.03 16.78 -39.60
CA VAL A 14 2.02 16.09 -38.30
C VAL A 14 0.65 15.46 -38.24
N GLU A 15 0.59 14.17 -38.55
CA GLU A 15 -0.58 13.35 -38.24
C GLU A 15 -0.73 13.37 -36.72
N ASP A 16 -1.76 14.08 -36.24
CA ASP A 16 -2.24 14.04 -34.87
C ASP A 16 -2.83 12.65 -34.58
N ASP A 17 -1.97 11.63 -34.57
CA ASP A 17 -2.26 10.32 -33.98
C ASP A 17 -1.68 10.29 -32.55
N VAL A 18 -2.04 11.32 -31.77
CA VAL A 18 -1.99 11.18 -30.31
C VAL A 18 -3.20 10.34 -29.93
N ASN A 19 -2.96 9.04 -29.98
CA ASN A 19 -3.78 7.96 -29.48
C ASN A 19 -4.58 8.41 -28.24
N SER A 20 -5.82 8.84 -28.44
CA SER A 20 -6.77 9.27 -27.40
C SER A 20 -7.32 8.10 -26.59
N SER A 21 -6.75 6.90 -26.78
CA SER A 21 -7.10 5.67 -26.09
C SER A 21 -6.49 5.54 -24.69
N PHE A 22 -5.70 6.51 -24.22
CA PHE A 22 -5.11 6.49 -22.86
C PHE A 22 -6.04 7.06 -21.77
N LEU A 23 -7.25 7.54 -22.12
CA LEU A 23 -8.17 8.19 -21.18
C LEU A 23 -9.54 7.51 -21.07
N HIS A 24 -9.63 6.22 -21.42
CA HIS A 24 -10.71 5.40 -20.87
C HIS A 24 -10.27 4.92 -19.49
N GLU A 25 -10.37 5.85 -18.53
CA GLU A 25 -10.52 5.49 -17.13
C GLU A 25 -11.84 4.73 -17.03
N ASP A 26 -11.76 3.40 -17.15
CA ASP A 26 -12.73 2.52 -16.50
C ASP A 26 -12.65 2.89 -15.01
N PHE A 27 -13.52 3.82 -14.59
CA PHE A 27 -13.83 4.05 -13.20
C PHE A 27 -14.50 2.77 -12.71
N ASP A 28 -13.69 1.76 -12.39
CA ASP A 28 -14.11 0.71 -11.50
C ASP A 28 -14.68 1.41 -10.26
N GLU A 29 -15.97 1.19 -10.01
CA GLU A 29 -16.68 1.65 -8.82
C GLU A 29 -15.98 1.02 -7.61
N MET A 30 -14.95 1.70 -7.13
CA MET A 30 -14.22 1.33 -5.94
C MET A 30 -15.13 1.55 -4.74
N GLU A 31 -15.42 0.46 -4.01
CA GLU A 31 -16.22 0.49 -2.79
C GLU A 31 -15.47 1.30 -1.73
N GLU A 32 -15.97 2.50 -1.42
CA GLU A 32 -15.42 3.28 -0.31
C GLU A 32 -15.49 2.46 0.98
N ILE A 33 -14.36 2.38 1.69
CA ILE A 33 -14.30 1.78 3.03
C ILE A 33 -15.41 2.36 3.89
N THR A 34 -16.31 1.49 4.34
CA THR A 34 -17.47 1.90 5.13
C THR A 34 -17.11 1.96 6.61
N VAL A 35 -17.88 2.75 7.38
CA VAL A 35 -17.74 2.79 8.84
C VAL A 35 -17.92 1.39 9.45
N LEU A 36 -18.83 0.59 8.88
CA LEU A 36 -19.08 -0.78 9.32
C LEU A 36 -17.84 -1.67 9.16
N GLU A 37 -17.11 -1.55 8.05
CA GLU A 37 -15.87 -2.33 7.82
C GLU A 37 -14.75 -1.97 8.79
N LEU A 38 -14.66 -0.69 9.19
CA LEU A 38 -13.72 -0.25 10.20
C LEU A 38 -14.11 -0.72 11.61
N GLU A 39 -15.41 -0.77 11.91
CA GLU A 39 -15.93 -1.34 13.17
C GLU A 39 -15.65 -2.84 13.23
N GLU A 40 -15.92 -3.60 12.16
CA GLU A 40 -15.58 -5.02 12.04
C GLU A 40 -14.08 -5.27 12.24
N LEU A 41 -13.23 -4.45 11.61
CA LEU A 41 -11.79 -4.52 11.81
C LEU A 41 -11.43 -4.24 13.28
N ALA A 42 -12.01 -3.22 13.91
CA ALA A 42 -11.74 -2.90 15.31
C ALA A 42 -12.12 -4.06 16.25
N ASP A 43 -13.25 -4.72 16.01
CA ASP A 43 -13.67 -5.90 16.76
C ASP A 43 -12.73 -7.09 16.54
N ALA A 44 -12.31 -7.33 15.29
CA ALA A 44 -11.31 -8.34 14.97
C ALA A 44 -9.98 -8.06 15.69
N LEU A 45 -9.54 -6.80 15.72
CA LEU A 45 -8.33 -6.39 16.44
C LEU A 45 -8.43 -6.60 17.95
N ARG A 46 -9.57 -6.26 18.56
CA ARG A 46 -9.81 -6.53 20.00
C ARG A 46 -9.62 -8.00 20.31
N PHE A 47 -10.25 -8.87 19.53
CA PHE A 47 -10.09 -10.31 19.65
C PHE A 47 -8.62 -10.74 19.45
N LEU A 48 -7.94 -10.25 18.42
CA LEU A 48 -6.55 -10.64 18.15
C LEU A 48 -5.53 -10.16 19.19
N LEU A 49 -5.87 -9.13 19.97
CA LEU A 49 -5.00 -8.52 20.98
C LEU A 49 -5.31 -9.00 22.41
N GLU A 50 -6.30 -9.89 22.59
CA GLU A 50 -6.51 -10.65 23.84
C GLU A 50 -5.42 -11.72 24.00
N LEU A 51 -4.22 -11.28 24.37
CA LEU A 51 -3.03 -12.11 24.50
C LEU A 51 -2.61 -12.30 25.97
N GLU A 52 -2.18 -13.51 26.30
CA GLU A 52 -1.76 -13.92 27.63
C GLU A 52 -0.30 -14.38 27.64
N PRO A 53 0.45 -14.11 28.72
CA PRO A 53 1.77 -14.69 28.90
C PRO A 53 1.70 -16.21 28.86
N HIS A 54 2.55 -16.84 28.05
CA HIS A 54 2.57 -18.29 27.91
C HIS A 54 3.99 -18.81 27.73
N THR A 55 4.45 -19.65 28.66
CA THR A 55 5.73 -20.35 28.52
C THR A 55 5.55 -21.59 27.66
N CYS A 56 6.27 -21.67 26.54
CA CYS A 56 6.15 -22.81 25.63
C CYS A 56 6.54 -24.12 26.33
N PRO A 57 5.67 -25.14 26.40
CA PRO A 57 5.97 -26.39 27.10
C PRO A 57 7.07 -27.21 26.42
N ARG A 58 7.33 -27.01 25.12
CA ARG A 58 8.37 -27.72 24.37
C ARG A 58 9.74 -27.09 24.50
N ARG A 59 9.81 -25.76 24.60
CA ARG A 59 11.08 -25.00 24.61
C ARG A 59 11.44 -24.41 25.97
N GLY A 60 10.51 -24.37 26.92
CA GLY A 60 10.72 -23.84 28.28
C GLY A 60 10.98 -22.33 28.32
N VAL A 61 10.70 -21.61 27.23
CA VAL A 61 10.92 -20.17 27.08
C VAL A 61 9.65 -19.50 26.56
N ASP A 62 9.52 -18.21 26.84
CA ASP A 62 8.46 -17.38 26.27
C ASP A 62 8.88 -16.96 24.85
N ILE A 63 8.22 -17.56 23.86
CA ILE A 63 8.42 -17.25 22.45
C ILE A 63 7.04 -17.02 21.81
N PRO A 64 6.92 -16.10 20.83
CA PRO A 64 5.67 -15.93 20.09
C PRO A 64 5.25 -17.26 19.43
N CYS A 65 4.17 -17.86 19.93
CA CYS A 65 3.70 -19.15 19.43
C CYS A 65 3.26 -19.09 17.97
N ILE A 66 2.84 -17.92 17.48
CA ILE A 66 2.43 -17.71 16.08
C ILE A 66 3.58 -17.90 15.08
N LEU A 67 4.83 -17.77 15.53
CA LEU A 67 6.03 -17.99 14.71
C LEU A 67 6.61 -19.40 14.86
N CYS A 68 5.94 -20.27 15.62
CA CYS A 68 6.40 -21.64 15.82
C CYS A 68 6.10 -22.49 14.58
N GLU A 69 7.14 -23.05 13.96
CA GLU A 69 7.02 -23.96 12.81
C GLU A 69 6.29 -25.27 13.17
N ASP A 70 6.35 -25.66 14.44
CA ASP A 70 5.71 -26.87 14.93
C ASP A 70 4.31 -26.58 15.50
N PRO A 71 3.23 -27.08 14.89
CA PRO A 71 1.91 -26.96 15.47
C PRO A 71 1.85 -27.68 16.83
N CYS A 72 1.43 -26.95 17.86
CA CYS A 72 1.15 -27.49 19.18
C CYS A 72 -0.29 -27.15 19.57
N SER A 73 -1.01 -28.13 20.12
CA SER A 73 -2.39 -27.92 20.58
C SER A 73 -2.48 -26.85 21.68
N SER A 74 -1.39 -26.66 22.44
CA SER A 74 -1.27 -25.64 23.48
C SER A 74 -1.25 -24.21 22.96
N ALA A 75 -0.96 -23.97 21.68
CA ALA A 75 -0.91 -22.63 21.11
C ALA A 75 -2.30 -21.98 20.97
N ASN A 76 -3.38 -22.77 21.00
CA ASN A 76 -4.77 -22.30 20.82
C ASN A 76 -4.90 -21.38 19.59
N TYR A 77 -4.51 -21.91 18.43
CA TYR A 77 -4.52 -21.17 17.18
C TYR A 77 -5.95 -20.86 16.72
N GLN A 78 -6.20 -19.60 16.38
CA GLN A 78 -7.48 -19.09 15.92
C GLN A 78 -7.28 -18.07 14.79
N GLU A 79 -8.18 -18.04 13.81
CA GLU A 79 -8.15 -17.08 12.72
C GLU A 79 -9.43 -16.24 12.73
N VAL A 80 -9.29 -15.00 12.25
CA VAL A 80 -10.42 -14.11 11.97
C VAL A 80 -10.15 -13.41 10.63
N GLU A 81 -11.18 -13.27 9.83
CA GLU A 81 -11.11 -12.57 8.54
C GLU A 81 -12.10 -11.42 8.55
N SER A 82 -11.67 -10.32 7.94
CA SER A 82 -12.46 -9.13 7.66
C SER A 82 -12.19 -8.71 6.22
N LYS A 83 -13.01 -7.82 5.66
CA LYS A 83 -12.74 -7.30 4.31
C LYS A 83 -11.41 -6.55 4.20
N LEU A 84 -10.98 -5.89 5.28
CA LEU A 84 -9.79 -5.04 5.32
C LEU A 84 -8.52 -5.79 5.73
N GLY A 85 -8.65 -7.04 6.17
CA GLY A 85 -7.51 -7.78 6.70
C GLY A 85 -7.85 -9.16 7.25
N LYS A 86 -6.81 -9.96 7.42
CA LYS A 86 -6.84 -11.27 8.05
C LYS A 86 -5.97 -11.27 9.29
N GLY A 87 -6.47 -11.91 10.33
CA GLY A 87 -5.79 -12.05 11.60
C GLY A 87 -5.63 -13.50 12.02
N ARG A 88 -4.52 -13.79 12.66
CA ARG A 88 -4.22 -15.09 13.25
C ARG A 88 -3.72 -14.87 14.66
N ARG A 89 -4.31 -15.51 15.66
CA ARG A 89 -3.86 -15.44 17.05
C ARG A 89 -3.53 -16.81 17.61
N THR A 90 -2.58 -16.81 18.50
CA THR A 90 -2.29 -17.88 19.46
C THR A 90 -2.42 -17.28 20.86
N ILE A 91 -2.21 -18.08 21.90
CA ILE A 91 -2.34 -17.64 23.29
C ILE A 91 -1.50 -16.40 23.64
N ASN A 92 -0.29 -16.26 23.11
CA ASN A 92 0.65 -15.18 23.51
C ASN A 92 1.10 -14.27 22.36
N SER A 93 0.59 -14.48 21.15
CA SER A 93 1.00 -13.69 19.98
C SER A 93 -0.04 -13.72 18.87
N SER A 94 -0.10 -12.65 18.09
CA SER A 94 -0.98 -12.54 16.93
C SER A 94 -0.30 -11.85 15.76
N ILE A 95 -0.76 -12.20 14.56
CA ILE A 95 -0.40 -11.55 13.30
C ILE A 95 -1.67 -10.94 12.72
N ILE A 96 -1.57 -9.69 12.26
CA ILE A 96 -2.62 -9.00 11.53
C ILE A 96 -2.07 -8.56 10.18
N SER A 97 -2.65 -9.08 9.11
CA SER A 97 -2.35 -8.74 7.71
C SER A 97 -3.45 -7.80 7.20
N LEU A 98 -3.08 -6.62 6.71
CA LEU A 98 -4.02 -5.59 6.24
C LEU A 98 -3.88 -5.36 4.74
N LYS A 99 -5.00 -5.02 4.11
CA LYS A 99 -5.10 -4.73 2.68
C LYS A 99 -5.65 -3.32 2.50
N PHE A 100 -4.89 -2.49 1.80
CA PHE A 100 -5.31 -1.14 1.42
C PHE A 100 -5.89 -1.15 0.01
N GLU A 101 -6.87 -0.28 -0.18
CA GLU A 101 -7.44 0.03 -1.49
C GLU A 101 -6.41 0.78 -2.35
N LYS A 102 -6.31 0.41 -3.64
CA LYS A 102 -5.29 0.90 -4.59
C LYS A 102 -5.94 1.14 -5.94
N ARG A 103 -5.95 2.40 -6.39
CA ARG A 103 -6.53 2.85 -7.68
C ARG A 103 -5.62 2.57 -8.87
N ASP A 104 -4.31 2.68 -8.67
CA ASP A 104 -3.33 2.57 -9.74
C ASP A 104 -1.96 2.09 -9.24
N GLU A 105 -1.03 1.92 -10.19
CA GLU A 105 0.34 1.50 -9.91
C GLU A 105 1.12 2.51 -9.05
N ILE A 106 0.77 3.80 -9.10
CA ILE A 106 1.41 4.82 -8.26
C ILE A 106 1.03 4.59 -6.81
N GLU A 107 -0.24 4.33 -6.49
CA GLU A 107 -0.68 4.01 -5.13
C GLU A 107 -0.08 2.71 -4.63
N LYS A 108 -0.04 1.67 -5.47
CA LYS A 108 0.65 0.41 -5.12
C LYS A 108 2.10 0.67 -4.72
N TYR A 109 2.81 1.51 -5.47
CA TYR A 109 4.18 1.90 -5.15
C TYR A 109 4.28 2.72 -3.86
N LEU A 110 3.41 3.70 -3.67
CA LEU A 110 3.38 4.55 -2.48
C LEU A 110 3.08 3.76 -1.21
N ILE A 111 2.14 2.81 -1.25
CA ILE A 111 1.83 1.91 -0.14
C ILE A 111 3.04 1.04 0.20
N ARG A 112 3.67 0.40 -0.79
CA ARG A 112 4.90 -0.37 -0.57
C ARG A 112 6.00 0.48 0.06
N LYS A 113 6.11 1.76 -0.32
CA LYS A 113 7.07 2.70 0.30
C LYS A 113 6.69 3.03 1.73
N LEU A 114 5.42 3.33 2.00
CA LEU A 114 4.91 3.58 3.34
C LEU A 114 5.21 2.41 4.27
N VAL A 115 4.89 1.18 3.85
CA VAL A 115 5.12 -0.04 4.65
C VAL A 115 6.59 -0.21 5.00
N ARG A 116 7.51 0.04 4.06
CA ARG A 116 8.96 0.02 4.34
C ARG A 116 9.36 1.07 5.37
N GLU A 117 8.79 2.28 5.33
CA GLU A 117 9.08 3.30 6.33
C GLU A 117 8.48 2.95 7.71
N LEU A 118 7.28 2.35 7.76
CA LEU A 118 6.70 1.84 9.00
C LEU A 118 7.60 0.76 9.63
N ALA A 119 8.12 -0.17 8.82
CA ALA A 119 9.07 -1.19 9.28
C ALA A 119 10.37 -0.57 9.82
N ARG A 120 10.92 0.45 9.15
CA ARG A 120 12.11 1.18 9.64
C ARG A 120 11.89 1.89 10.97
N LYS A 121 10.64 2.28 11.27
CA LYS A 121 10.26 2.88 12.55
C LYS A 121 10.03 1.85 13.67
N LYS A 122 10.29 0.56 13.41
CA LYS A 122 10.16 -0.54 14.38
C LYS A 122 8.75 -0.68 14.96
N LEU A 123 7.72 -0.48 14.13
CA LEU A 123 6.31 -0.62 14.51
C LEU A 123 5.83 -2.08 14.41
N ASN A 124 6.68 -3.05 14.78
CA ASN A 124 6.42 -4.49 14.68
C ASN A 124 5.90 -4.96 13.30
N VAL A 125 6.28 -4.27 12.22
CA VAL A 125 5.91 -4.66 10.86
C VAL A 125 6.68 -5.90 10.47
N ILE A 126 5.96 -6.91 9.98
CA ILE A 126 6.49 -8.15 9.42
C ILE A 126 6.15 -8.26 7.94
N GLU A 127 6.72 -9.28 7.29
CA GLU A 127 6.34 -9.61 5.91
C GLU A 127 4.84 -9.98 5.87
N PRO A 128 4.03 -9.31 5.03
CA PRO A 128 2.61 -9.63 4.92
C PRO A 128 2.41 -11.00 4.29
N GLU A 129 1.25 -11.59 4.56
CA GLU A 129 0.74 -12.71 3.77
C GLU A 129 0.55 -12.32 2.30
N GLU A 130 0.53 -13.32 1.42
CA GLU A 130 0.18 -13.12 0.01
C GLU A 130 -1.14 -12.36 -0.10
N GLU A 131 -1.23 -11.43 -1.05
CA GLU A 131 -2.39 -10.55 -1.30
C GLU A 131 -2.62 -9.38 -0.30
N TYR A 132 -1.85 -9.31 0.79
CA TYR A 132 -1.89 -8.21 1.76
C TYR A 132 -0.74 -7.23 1.57
N ASP A 133 -0.90 -6.01 2.07
CA ASP A 133 0.09 -4.94 1.90
C ASP A 133 1.04 -4.81 3.10
N VAL A 134 0.54 -5.09 4.31
CA VAL A 134 1.30 -4.95 5.55
C VAL A 134 0.88 -5.99 6.58
N GLY A 135 1.86 -6.60 7.24
CA GLY A 135 1.65 -7.48 8.39
C GLY A 135 2.16 -6.81 9.67
N PHE A 136 1.45 -6.98 10.77
CA PHE A 136 1.87 -6.57 12.11
C PHE A 136 1.93 -7.79 13.03
N LEU A 137 3.01 -7.91 13.80
CA LEU A 137 3.16 -8.91 14.86
C LEU A 137 2.93 -8.25 16.22
N PHE A 138 2.08 -8.85 17.04
CA PHE A 138 1.89 -8.46 18.43
C PHE A 138 2.18 -9.63 19.35
N THR A 139 2.69 -9.32 20.54
CA THR A 139 2.93 -10.30 21.60
C THR A 139 2.12 -9.94 22.83
N HIS A 140 2.07 -10.84 23.82
CA HIS A 140 1.40 -10.58 25.08
C HIS A 140 1.94 -9.34 25.82
N GLU A 141 3.13 -8.82 25.48
CA GLU A 141 3.66 -7.57 26.03
C GLU A 141 2.87 -6.35 25.53
N ASP A 142 2.28 -6.43 24.34
CA ASP A 142 1.51 -5.37 23.70
C ASP A 142 0.08 -5.23 24.28
N ARG A 143 -0.39 -6.18 25.11
CA ARG A 143 -1.76 -6.22 25.67
C ARG A 143 -2.16 -4.96 26.45
N TRP A 144 -1.19 -4.22 26.96
CA TRP A 144 -1.43 -2.99 27.73
C TRP A 144 -1.73 -1.79 26.84
N ARG A 145 -1.48 -1.91 25.53
CA ARG A 145 -1.58 -0.85 24.52
C ARG A 145 -2.65 -1.16 23.48
N THR A 146 -3.56 -2.10 23.78
CA THR A 146 -4.60 -2.57 22.85
C THR A 146 -5.37 -1.42 22.22
N ASP A 147 -5.85 -0.46 23.02
CA ASP A 147 -6.61 0.68 22.50
C ASP A 147 -5.76 1.59 21.60
N GLU A 148 -4.48 1.81 21.94
CA GLU A 148 -3.54 2.59 21.11
C GLU A 148 -3.27 1.90 19.77
N ILE A 149 -3.11 0.57 19.80
CA ILE A 149 -2.85 -0.24 18.61
C ILE A 149 -4.08 -0.24 17.70
N ILE A 150 -5.27 -0.43 18.25
CA ILE A 150 -6.52 -0.38 17.49
C ILE A 150 -6.69 1.00 16.86
N ALA A 151 -6.55 2.08 17.64
CA ALA A 151 -6.65 3.44 17.12
C ALA A 151 -5.59 3.74 16.05
N PHE A 152 -4.38 3.23 16.22
CA PHE A 152 -3.32 3.36 15.23
C PHE A 152 -3.66 2.64 13.92
N ILE A 153 -4.08 1.38 13.99
CA ILE A 153 -4.38 0.55 12.81
C ILE A 153 -5.62 1.09 12.08
N VAL A 154 -6.71 1.35 12.79
CA VAL A 154 -7.94 1.91 12.19
C VAL A 154 -7.64 3.28 11.58
N GLY A 155 -6.95 4.15 12.32
CA GLY A 155 -6.56 5.47 11.83
C GLY A 155 -5.54 5.44 10.69
N LEU A 156 -4.87 4.31 10.43
CA LEU A 156 -3.98 4.16 9.28
C LEU A 156 -4.75 4.15 7.97
N PHE A 157 -5.96 3.57 7.92
CA PHE A 157 -6.81 3.57 6.73
C PHE A 157 -7.22 4.98 6.33
N ASP A 158 -7.69 5.79 7.28
CA ASP A 158 -8.03 7.19 7.02
C ASP A 158 -6.82 8.00 6.53
N LYS A 159 -5.68 7.82 7.19
CA LYS A 159 -4.43 8.50 6.80
C LYS A 159 -3.98 8.09 5.40
N VAL A 160 -4.08 6.81 5.06
CA VAL A 160 -3.75 6.31 3.72
C VAL A 160 -4.70 6.90 2.68
N LYS A 161 -6.02 6.90 2.95
CA LYS A 161 -7.04 7.48 2.06
C LYS A 161 -6.77 8.95 1.74
N VAL A 162 -6.36 9.74 2.73
CA VAL A 162 -6.02 11.17 2.55
C VAL A 162 -4.64 11.37 1.89
N MET A 163 -3.65 10.57 2.29
CA MET A 163 -2.27 10.71 1.82
C MET A 163 -2.13 10.39 0.32
N MET A 164 -2.90 9.44 -0.23
CA MET A 164 -2.75 9.05 -1.64
C MET A 164 -3.03 10.18 -2.64
N PRO A 165 -4.18 10.90 -2.57
CA PRO A 165 -4.42 12.06 -3.40
C PRO A 165 -3.37 13.17 -3.23
N GLU A 166 -2.95 13.44 -1.99
CA GLU A 166 -1.94 14.46 -1.69
C GLU A 166 -0.59 14.11 -2.34
N ALA A 167 -0.13 12.88 -2.17
CA ALA A 167 1.12 12.40 -2.75
C ALA A 167 1.10 12.46 -4.29
N LYS A 168 -0.01 12.03 -4.92
CA LYS A 168 -0.18 12.13 -6.37
C LYS A 168 -0.14 13.57 -6.87
N SER A 169 -0.83 14.48 -6.18
CA SER A 169 -0.84 15.90 -6.52
C SER A 169 0.57 16.51 -6.47
N LEU A 170 1.35 16.18 -5.43
CA LEU A 170 2.73 16.61 -5.28
C LEU A 170 3.64 16.06 -6.40
N ILE A 171 3.52 14.76 -6.70
CA ILE A 171 4.28 14.12 -7.78
C ILE A 171 3.96 14.78 -9.13
N ASN A 172 2.68 14.93 -9.46
CA ASN A 172 2.24 15.52 -10.72
C ASN A 172 2.70 16.98 -10.87
N SER A 173 2.62 17.76 -9.79
CA SER A 173 3.10 19.14 -9.79
C SER A 173 4.62 19.23 -9.96
N TRP A 174 5.37 18.33 -9.33
CA TRP A 174 6.81 18.22 -9.51
C TRP A 174 7.18 17.83 -10.95
N ILE A 175 6.47 16.86 -11.55
CA ILE A 175 6.68 16.43 -12.94
C ILE A 175 6.45 17.59 -13.92
N ARG A 176 5.33 18.33 -13.79
CA ARG A 176 5.04 19.48 -14.65
C ARG A 176 6.15 20.53 -14.61
N LYS A 177 6.58 20.89 -13.40
CA LYS A 177 7.70 21.83 -13.20
C LYS A 177 8.99 21.34 -13.87
N LYS A 178 9.29 20.04 -13.76
CA LYS A 178 10.49 19.45 -14.39
C LYS A 178 10.39 19.43 -15.92
N ALA A 179 9.21 19.16 -16.47
CA ALA A 179 8.99 19.21 -17.91
C ALA A 179 9.24 20.63 -18.47
N GLU A 180 8.69 21.66 -17.84
CA GLU A 180 8.91 23.07 -18.22
C GLU A 180 10.39 23.47 -18.12
N GLU A 181 11.11 23.02 -17.08
CA GLU A 181 12.54 23.25 -16.92
C GLU A 181 13.35 22.61 -18.05
N ILE A 182 12.96 21.42 -18.51
CA ILE A 182 13.62 20.72 -19.62
C ILE A 182 13.36 21.44 -20.94
N GLU A 183 12.10 21.79 -21.23
CA GLU A 183 11.72 22.49 -22.46
C GLU A 183 12.45 23.84 -22.59
N ARG A 184 12.49 24.63 -21.52
CA ARG A 184 13.20 25.92 -21.50
C ARG A 184 14.68 25.75 -21.79
N ARG A 185 15.32 24.70 -21.27
CA ARG A 185 16.74 24.41 -21.54
C ARG A 185 16.99 24.05 -22.99
N GLU A 186 16.09 23.28 -23.60
CA GLU A 186 16.21 22.90 -25.01
C GLU A 186 15.97 24.11 -25.96
N MET A 187 15.03 24.99 -25.63
CA MET A 187 14.81 26.25 -26.36
C MET A 187 16.05 27.14 -26.35
N LEU A 188 16.67 27.34 -25.17
CA LEU A 188 17.90 28.15 -25.02
C LEU A 188 19.11 27.55 -25.75
N LYS A 189 19.15 26.23 -26.00
CA LYS A 189 20.19 25.60 -26.82
C LYS A 189 19.98 25.89 -28.30
N LYS A 190 18.74 25.89 -28.77
CA LYS A 190 18.39 26.19 -30.17
C LYS A 190 18.68 27.63 -30.57
N GLU A 191 18.58 28.59 -29.65
CA GLU A 191 18.91 30.00 -29.91
C GLU A 191 20.42 30.29 -30.02
N LYS A 192 21.28 29.35 -29.62
CA LYS A 192 22.75 29.50 -29.66
C LYS A 192 23.40 28.85 -30.88
N HIS A 193 22.63 28.26 -31.78
CA HIS A 193 23.08 27.65 -33.04
C HIS A 193 22.32 28.26 -34.21
#